data_AF-A0A2T0FM23-F1
#
_entry.id   AF-A0A2T0FM23-F1
#
_cell.length_a   1.000
_cell.length_b   1.000
_cell.length_c   1.000
_cell.angle_alpha   90.00
_cell.angle_beta   90.00
_cell.angle_gamma   90.00
#
_symmetry.space_group_name_H-M   'P 1'
#
loop_
_entity.id
_entity.type
_entity.pdbx_description
1 polymer ?
#
loop_
_entity_poly.entity_id
_entity_poly.type
_entity_poly.pdbx_seq_one_letter_code
_entity_poly.pdbx_strand_id
1 'polypeptide(L)'
;MNNASERDVRRILERAFVPRIQIDADEEVTTLVQSLDHKSLAEMLNSYSQIGDVTVRHANSMSHVASNFVIEFLAEETPEYTAAPDDFEGILADILSDTSRTEVNGVFEEWLSSIVSPTDKPPFETLNHPVASVLAVSSKTQDPIEAFRRMIEKSCAPESITPYISNDYLRILLFVHDEDTLAERATLEFEKIKQEFGSCCFKLSLGTSNHVVNDENISQAVKDITLTAVVPFMEECLRIWNEQVNSSRQGLASRLFTVSKRYLNTPVKLNKNVLRIAAQNITKKTSNAQDPIAPPGTTRGNYYVDDRYYFYASSEAQLRKLADFAVMLRDYKTAFSILDALKKDFLSDKAWGYLAAAQEMAAVVYLASRTSMLSLKSFTNTIEPLLDSAVYSYISRCHLPGRALRAILSTVELIASSECEPLVASQAATWLLKVDTESLVGGAGVVMIRQRIANLYVQQNRQYPDSSPYALILTPHYVSPSSSSVLKLQTTTHILA
;
A
#
# COMPACT_ATOMS: atom_id res chain seq x y z
N MET A 1 12.60 -13.36 -23.33
CA MET A 1 12.55 -13.61 -21.88
C MET A 1 12.30 -12.33 -21.05
N ASN A 2 12.71 -11.12 -21.47
CA ASN A 2 12.63 -9.91 -20.60
C ASN A 2 11.26 -9.22 -20.46
N ASN A 3 10.32 -9.37 -21.41
CA ASN A 3 9.00 -8.71 -21.28
C ASN A 3 8.13 -9.33 -20.17
N ALA A 4 8.47 -10.52 -19.67
CA ALA A 4 7.78 -11.14 -18.53
C ALA A 4 8.24 -10.49 -17.22
N SER A 5 9.55 -10.50 -16.93
CA SER A 5 10.14 -9.85 -15.74
C SER A 5 9.75 -8.38 -15.60
N GLU A 6 9.70 -7.62 -16.70
CA GLU A 6 9.26 -6.21 -16.65
C GLU A 6 7.77 -6.06 -16.26
N ARG A 7 6.90 -6.95 -16.78
CA ARG A 7 5.49 -6.99 -16.36
C ARG A 7 5.36 -7.41 -14.90
N ASP A 8 6.23 -8.28 -14.43
CA ASP A 8 6.21 -8.78 -13.06
C ASP A 8 6.66 -7.70 -12.06
N VAL A 9 7.72 -6.95 -12.37
CA VAL A 9 8.15 -5.78 -11.59
C VAL A 9 7.06 -4.71 -11.51
N ARG A 10 6.42 -4.38 -12.63
CA ARG A 10 5.30 -3.44 -12.64
C ARG A 10 4.14 -3.91 -11.76
N ARG A 11 3.80 -5.19 -11.83
CA ARG A 11 2.75 -5.79 -10.97
C ARG A 11 3.12 -5.72 -9.49
N ILE A 12 4.38 -5.96 -9.13
CA ILE A 12 4.86 -5.83 -7.74
C ILE A 12 4.63 -4.40 -7.24
N LEU A 13 5.01 -3.40 -8.03
CA LEU A 13 4.83 -1.99 -7.68
C LEU A 13 3.35 -1.59 -7.62
N GLU A 14 2.52 -2.10 -8.54
CA GLU A 14 1.08 -1.88 -8.51
C GLU A 14 0.43 -2.52 -7.28
N ARG A 15 0.92 -3.69 -6.83
CA ARG A 15 0.46 -4.39 -5.63
C ARG A 15 0.95 -3.77 -4.32
N ALA A 16 2.10 -3.11 -4.31
CA ALA A 16 2.66 -2.50 -3.09
C ALA A 16 1.75 -1.46 -2.44
N PHE A 17 0.89 -0.82 -3.23
CA PHE A 17 0.05 0.30 -2.82
C PHE A 17 -1.45 0.01 -2.91
N VAL A 18 -1.86 -1.24 -2.69
CA VAL A 18 -3.28 -1.66 -2.72
C VAL A 18 -3.94 -1.57 -1.35
N PRO A 19 -5.29 -1.54 -1.27
CA PRO A 19 -5.97 -1.67 0.01
C PRO A 19 -5.64 -3.00 0.69
N ARG A 20 -5.15 -2.93 1.93
CA ARG A 20 -4.85 -4.09 2.77
C ARG A 20 -5.96 -4.37 3.77
N ILE A 21 -6.35 -5.63 3.90
CA ILE A 21 -7.46 -6.10 4.71
C ILE A 21 -6.92 -7.11 5.72
N GLN A 22 -6.96 -6.78 7.00
CA GLN A 22 -6.56 -7.70 8.05
C GLN A 22 -7.59 -8.82 8.21
N ILE A 23 -7.15 -10.05 8.49
CA ILE A 23 -8.02 -11.17 8.84
C ILE A 23 -7.79 -11.56 10.29
N ASP A 24 -8.86 -11.56 11.08
CA ASP A 24 -8.95 -12.22 12.39
C ASP A 24 -9.98 -13.35 12.22
N ALA A 25 -9.58 -14.60 12.46
CA ALA A 25 -10.40 -15.78 12.22
C ALA A 25 -10.50 -16.62 13.49
N ASP A 26 -11.69 -17.14 13.78
CA ASP A 26 -11.84 -18.09 14.87
C ASP A 26 -11.14 -19.43 14.59
N GLU A 27 -10.89 -20.19 15.66
CA GLU A 27 -10.16 -21.46 15.61
C GLU A 27 -10.82 -22.49 14.67
N GLU A 28 -12.14 -22.50 14.62
CA GLU A 28 -12.93 -23.38 13.75
C GLU A 28 -12.75 -23.03 12.27
N VAL A 29 -12.69 -21.74 11.91
CA VAL A 29 -12.35 -21.31 10.53
C VAL A 29 -10.93 -21.70 10.18
N THR A 30 -9.96 -21.47 11.06
CA THR A 30 -8.57 -21.86 10.80
C THR A 30 -8.45 -23.37 10.58
N THR A 31 -9.13 -24.17 11.40
CA THR A 31 -9.17 -25.64 11.26
C THR A 31 -9.80 -26.07 9.93
N LEU A 32 -10.91 -25.44 9.53
CA LEU A 32 -11.56 -25.73 8.25
C LEU A 32 -10.65 -25.37 7.06
N VAL A 33 -10.01 -24.21 7.08
CA VAL A 33 -9.11 -23.78 6.00
C VAL A 33 -7.87 -24.68 5.89
N GLN A 34 -7.29 -25.11 7.01
CA GLN A 34 -6.19 -26.07 7.03
C GLN A 34 -6.59 -27.44 6.46
N SER A 35 -7.84 -27.87 6.67
CA SER A 35 -8.36 -29.10 6.05
C SER A 35 -8.49 -29.01 4.52
N LEU A 36 -8.49 -27.80 3.96
CA LEU A 36 -8.53 -27.51 2.52
C LEU A 36 -7.13 -27.28 1.91
N ASP A 37 -6.05 -27.67 2.61
CA ASP A 37 -4.66 -27.53 2.15
C ASP A 37 -4.18 -26.08 1.97
N HIS A 38 -4.75 -25.15 2.75
CA HIS A 38 -4.30 -23.75 2.82
C HIS A 38 -3.74 -23.44 4.21
N LYS A 39 -2.64 -22.68 4.31
CA LYS A 39 -2.01 -22.36 5.62
C LYS A 39 -2.86 -21.40 6.43
N SER A 40 -3.58 -20.49 5.75
CA SER A 40 -4.44 -19.49 6.40
C SER A 40 -5.59 -19.04 5.50
N LEU A 41 -6.62 -18.45 6.12
CA LEU A 41 -7.73 -17.84 5.37
C LEU A 41 -7.21 -16.71 4.46
N ALA A 42 -6.20 -15.95 4.89
CA ALA A 42 -5.62 -14.87 4.09
C ALA A 42 -4.94 -15.39 2.82
N GLU A 43 -4.17 -16.48 2.92
CA GLU A 43 -3.58 -17.15 1.76
C GLU A 43 -4.65 -17.61 0.77
N MET A 44 -5.71 -18.27 1.27
CA MET A 44 -6.82 -18.74 0.44
C MET A 44 -7.54 -17.60 -0.29
N LEU A 45 -7.84 -16.49 0.40
CA LEU A 45 -8.51 -15.33 -0.21
C LEU A 45 -7.60 -14.56 -1.17
N ASN A 46 -6.28 -14.52 -0.91
CA ASN A 46 -5.31 -13.82 -1.77
C ASN A 46 -5.19 -14.43 -3.16
N SER A 47 -5.51 -15.71 -3.34
CA SER A 47 -5.64 -16.34 -4.67
C SER A 47 -6.66 -15.64 -5.57
N TYR A 48 -7.62 -14.92 -4.99
CA TYR A 48 -8.67 -14.16 -5.69
C TYR A 48 -8.56 -12.64 -5.47
N SER A 49 -7.37 -12.17 -5.05
CA SER A 49 -7.09 -10.76 -4.77
C SER A 49 -7.31 -9.81 -5.96
N GLN A 50 -7.25 -10.32 -7.20
CA GLN A 50 -7.47 -9.55 -8.41
C GLN A 50 -8.97 -9.47 -8.76
N ILE A 51 -9.54 -8.28 -8.61
CA ILE A 51 -10.98 -8.03 -8.77
C ILE A 51 -11.35 -7.74 -10.23
N GLY A 52 -10.45 -7.09 -10.97
CA GLY A 52 -10.70 -6.61 -12.34
C GLY A 52 -10.96 -5.11 -12.36
N ASP A 53 -11.77 -4.64 -13.32
CA ASP A 53 -12.04 -3.21 -13.46
C ASP A 53 -13.09 -2.74 -12.44
N VAL A 54 -12.71 -1.75 -11.63
CA VAL A 54 -13.58 -1.20 -10.57
C VAL A 54 -13.83 0.27 -10.84
N THR A 55 -15.10 0.67 -10.82
CA THR A 55 -15.46 2.10 -10.88
C THR A 55 -15.33 2.70 -9.49
N VAL A 56 -14.48 3.72 -9.36
CA VAL A 56 -14.21 4.40 -8.10
C VAL A 56 -14.64 5.85 -8.19
N ARG A 57 -15.28 6.35 -7.13
CA ARG A 57 -15.72 7.74 -6.98
C ARG A 57 -14.68 8.58 -6.23
N HIS A 58 -14.32 9.69 -6.84
CA HIS A 58 -13.49 10.74 -6.26
C HIS A 58 -14.23 11.52 -5.15
N ALA A 59 -13.47 12.22 -4.31
CA ALA A 59 -14.03 13.08 -3.27
C ALA A 59 -14.92 14.23 -3.80
N ASN A 60 -14.75 14.63 -5.07
CA ASN A 60 -15.57 15.65 -5.75
C ASN A 60 -16.76 15.06 -6.54
N SER A 61 -17.11 13.80 -6.30
CA SER A 61 -18.19 13.05 -6.97
C SER A 61 -17.96 12.74 -8.46
N MET A 62 -16.76 12.98 -9.01
CA MET A 62 -16.37 12.37 -10.30
C MET A 62 -16.11 10.88 -10.11
N SER A 63 -16.12 10.09 -11.19
CA SER A 63 -15.71 8.68 -11.16
C SER A 63 -14.65 8.40 -12.20
N HIS A 64 -13.78 7.42 -11.92
CA HIS A 64 -12.85 6.83 -12.89
C HIS A 64 -12.89 5.30 -12.78
N VAL A 65 -12.33 4.62 -13.78
CA VAL A 65 -12.17 3.16 -13.75
C VAL A 65 -10.75 2.85 -13.29
N ALA A 66 -10.62 2.18 -12.16
CA ALA A 66 -9.39 1.58 -11.69
C ALA A 66 -9.26 0.18 -12.32
N SER A 67 -8.51 0.09 -13.41
CA SER A 67 -8.31 -1.18 -14.11
C SER A 67 -7.41 -2.12 -13.33
N ASN A 68 -7.67 -3.44 -13.44
CA ASN A 68 -6.94 -4.47 -12.71
C ASN A 68 -6.81 -4.16 -11.20
N PHE A 69 -7.91 -3.74 -10.57
CA PHE A 69 -7.95 -3.48 -9.15
C PHE A 69 -7.61 -4.74 -8.36
N VAL A 70 -6.74 -4.59 -7.38
CA VAL A 70 -6.24 -5.65 -6.51
C VAL A 70 -6.42 -5.19 -5.07
N ILE A 71 -6.71 -6.12 -4.18
CA ILE A 71 -6.65 -5.94 -2.72
C ILE A 71 -5.71 -6.98 -2.13
N GLU A 72 -5.27 -6.80 -0.89
CA GLU A 72 -4.41 -7.78 -0.22
C GLU A 72 -5.00 -8.15 1.14
N PHE A 73 -5.11 -9.44 1.42
CA PHE A 73 -5.48 -9.95 2.73
C PHE A 73 -4.23 -10.24 3.55
N LEU A 74 -4.18 -9.70 4.76
CA LEU A 74 -3.10 -9.93 5.72
C LEU A 74 -3.57 -10.93 6.77
N ALA A 75 -2.79 -11.98 7.00
CA ALA A 75 -3.02 -12.88 8.13
C ALA A 75 -2.83 -12.12 9.46
N GLU A 76 -3.42 -12.63 10.54
CA GLU A 76 -3.12 -12.13 11.89
C GLU A 76 -1.61 -12.25 12.14
N GLU A 77 -0.98 -11.14 12.54
CA GLU A 77 0.46 -11.10 12.79
C GLU A 77 0.77 -12.04 13.94
N THR A 78 1.35 -13.22 13.63
CA THR A 78 2.04 -14.01 14.64
C THR A 78 3.33 -13.26 14.97
N PRO A 79 3.66 -13.05 16.26
CA PRO A 79 4.85 -12.30 16.67
C PRO A 79 6.20 -13.00 16.33
N GLU A 80 6.18 -14.01 15.47
CA GLU A 80 7.34 -14.84 15.13
C GLU A 80 7.93 -14.42 13.78
N TYR A 81 8.68 -13.31 13.80
CA TYR A 81 10.03 -13.18 13.23
C TYR A 81 10.46 -11.71 13.29
N THR A 82 11.40 -11.41 14.18
CA THR A 82 11.94 -10.07 14.42
C THR A 82 13.14 -9.78 13.53
N ALA A 83 12.97 -9.82 12.20
CA ALA A 83 13.94 -9.13 11.36
C ALA A 83 13.86 -7.64 11.72
N ALA A 84 15.01 -6.97 11.86
CA ALA A 84 15.01 -5.53 12.07
C ALA A 84 14.25 -4.88 10.90
N PRO A 85 13.38 -3.89 11.16
CA PRO A 85 12.77 -3.10 10.08
C PRO A 85 13.90 -2.65 9.14
N ASP A 86 13.75 -2.90 7.84
CA ASP A 86 14.70 -2.54 6.80
C ASP A 86 16.00 -3.40 6.67
N ASP A 87 16.10 -4.61 7.26
CA ASP A 87 17.22 -5.55 6.97
C ASP A 87 17.08 -6.26 5.61
N PHE A 88 17.10 -5.47 4.53
CA PHE A 88 16.94 -5.97 3.18
C PHE A 88 18.12 -6.81 2.69
N GLU A 89 19.31 -6.68 3.29
CA GLU A 89 20.45 -7.54 2.96
C GLU A 89 20.29 -8.92 3.60
N GLY A 90 19.80 -8.99 4.85
CA GLY A 90 19.43 -10.25 5.50
C GLY A 90 18.34 -10.98 4.72
N ILE A 91 17.28 -10.26 4.33
CA ILE A 91 16.21 -10.82 3.49
C ILE A 91 16.76 -11.36 2.16
N LEU A 92 17.67 -10.61 1.51
CA LEU A 92 18.29 -11.08 0.27
C LEU A 92 19.15 -12.34 0.49
N ALA A 93 19.88 -12.41 1.60
CA ALA A 93 20.67 -13.59 1.95
C ALA A 93 19.77 -14.81 2.19
N ASP A 94 18.65 -14.65 2.89
CA ASP A 94 17.66 -15.70 3.11
C ASP A 94 17.10 -16.21 1.77
N ILE A 95 16.67 -15.29 0.90
CA ILE A 95 16.17 -15.57 -0.46
C ILE A 95 17.21 -16.33 -1.30
N LEU A 96 18.49 -15.98 -1.20
CA LEU A 96 19.58 -16.64 -1.92
C LEU A 96 19.96 -18.01 -1.34
N SER A 97 19.66 -18.25 -0.06
CA SER A 97 19.97 -19.49 0.64
C SER A 97 18.92 -20.59 0.44
N ASP A 98 17.75 -20.25 -0.11
CA ASP A 98 16.66 -21.20 -0.33
C ASP A 98 17.02 -22.28 -1.36
N THR A 99 17.36 -23.47 -0.84
CA THR A 99 17.72 -24.67 -1.62
C THR A 99 16.56 -25.31 -2.39
N SER A 100 15.32 -24.90 -2.14
CA SER A 100 14.15 -25.42 -2.86
C SER A 100 13.98 -24.82 -4.26
N ARG A 101 14.72 -23.75 -4.56
CA ARG A 101 14.67 -23.04 -5.84
C ARG A 101 15.33 -23.86 -6.95
N THR A 102 14.55 -24.16 -7.99
CA THR A 102 15.01 -24.86 -9.19
C THR A 102 15.56 -23.91 -10.26
N GLU A 103 15.25 -22.61 -10.19
CA GLU A 103 15.76 -21.56 -11.09
C GLU A 103 16.17 -20.29 -10.31
N VAL A 104 17.18 -19.57 -10.80
CA VAL A 104 17.66 -18.28 -10.23
C VAL A 104 16.76 -17.10 -10.67
N ASN A 105 15.80 -17.34 -11.56
CA ASN A 105 14.85 -16.32 -12.02
C ASN A 105 13.93 -15.90 -10.86
N GLY A 106 13.64 -14.60 -10.73
CA GLY A 106 12.70 -14.09 -9.72
C GLY A 106 13.33 -13.60 -8.40
N VAL A 107 14.65 -13.77 -8.20
CA VAL A 107 15.33 -13.31 -6.97
C VAL A 107 15.15 -11.82 -6.75
N PHE A 108 15.36 -11.02 -7.81
CA PHE A 108 15.20 -9.57 -7.71
C PHE A 108 13.74 -9.19 -7.46
N GLU A 109 12.80 -9.86 -8.11
CA GLU A 109 11.37 -9.63 -7.97
C GLU A 109 10.92 -9.89 -6.52
N GLU A 110 11.37 -10.99 -5.91
CA GLU A 110 11.06 -11.30 -4.51
C GLU A 110 11.71 -10.30 -3.54
N TRP A 111 12.97 -9.95 -3.78
CA TRP A 111 13.67 -8.94 -2.99
C TRP A 111 13.01 -7.55 -3.11
N LEU A 112 12.67 -7.13 -4.33
CA LEU A 112 11.96 -5.88 -4.59
C LEU A 112 10.61 -5.88 -3.87
N SER A 113 9.85 -6.99 -3.93
CA SER A 113 8.58 -7.13 -3.23
C SER A 113 8.73 -6.88 -1.72
N SER A 114 9.77 -7.43 -1.10
CA SER A 114 10.07 -7.19 0.32
C SER A 114 10.40 -5.72 0.64
N ILE A 115 11.07 -5.02 -0.30
CA ILE A 115 11.46 -3.61 -0.14
C ILE A 115 10.28 -2.66 -0.30
N VAL A 116 9.42 -2.90 -1.30
CA VAL A 116 8.31 -1.99 -1.61
C VAL A 116 7.08 -2.22 -0.74
N SER A 117 6.97 -3.42 -0.15
CA SER A 117 5.90 -3.81 0.77
C SER A 117 6.49 -4.33 2.09
N PRO A 118 7.19 -3.49 2.86
CA PRO A 118 7.74 -3.92 4.14
C PRO A 118 6.61 -4.17 5.15
N THR A 119 6.85 -5.00 6.16
CA THR A 119 5.83 -5.40 7.15
C THR A 119 5.62 -4.37 8.25
N ASP A 120 6.51 -3.39 8.38
CA ASP A 120 6.41 -2.38 9.42
C ASP A 120 5.34 -1.31 9.10
N LYS A 121 4.79 -0.74 10.18
CA LYS A 121 3.73 0.28 10.16
C LYS A 121 4.27 1.59 10.76
N PRO A 122 5.11 2.33 10.02
CA PRO A 122 5.70 3.55 10.53
C PRO A 122 4.64 4.65 10.69
N PRO A 123 4.86 5.65 11.56
CA PRO A 123 3.87 6.71 11.79
C PRO A 123 3.65 7.61 10.56
N PHE A 124 4.60 7.65 9.62
CA PHE A 124 4.68 8.64 8.54
C PHE A 124 4.05 8.23 7.19
N GLU A 125 3.55 7.01 7.07
CA GLU A 125 2.74 6.56 5.94
C GLU A 125 1.66 5.58 6.41
N THR A 126 0.56 5.50 5.68
CA THR A 126 -0.58 4.64 6.02
C THR A 126 -0.84 3.57 4.96
N LEU A 127 0.08 3.40 4.00
CA LEU A 127 -0.01 2.42 2.91
C LEU A 127 0.00 0.96 3.40
N ASN A 128 0.68 0.71 4.52
CA ASN A 128 0.73 -0.61 5.17
C ASN A 128 -0.32 -0.75 6.29
N HIS A 129 -1.11 0.29 6.57
CA HIS A 129 -2.16 0.20 7.57
C HIS A 129 -3.39 -0.50 6.96
N PRO A 130 -4.02 -1.45 7.67
CA PRO A 130 -5.22 -2.08 7.16
C PRO A 130 -6.34 -1.04 7.00
N VAL A 131 -6.99 -1.05 5.83
CA VAL A 131 -8.16 -0.19 5.55
C VAL A 131 -9.44 -0.81 6.11
N ALA A 132 -9.43 -2.12 6.28
CA ALA A 132 -10.52 -2.93 6.78
C ALA A 132 -9.98 -4.16 7.53
N SER A 133 -10.84 -4.78 8.33
CA SER A 133 -10.60 -6.07 8.96
C SER A 133 -11.78 -6.98 8.70
N VAL A 134 -11.50 -8.21 8.26
CA VAL A 134 -12.44 -9.32 8.22
C VAL A 134 -12.36 -10.06 9.55
N LEU A 135 -13.49 -10.15 10.24
CA LEU A 135 -13.69 -11.01 11.40
C LEU A 135 -14.40 -12.26 10.88
N ALA A 136 -13.75 -13.41 10.89
CA ALA A 136 -14.29 -14.65 10.35
C ALA A 136 -14.72 -15.61 11.47
N VAL A 137 -15.97 -16.08 11.41
CA VAL A 137 -16.55 -17.01 12.38
C VAL A 137 -17.23 -18.17 11.67
N SER A 138 -16.97 -19.39 12.15
CA SER A 138 -17.50 -20.62 11.58
C SER A 138 -18.97 -20.86 11.95
N SER A 139 -19.72 -21.54 11.09
CA SER A 139 -21.05 -22.07 11.41
C SER A 139 -21.02 -23.22 12.43
N LYS A 140 -19.84 -23.80 12.70
CA LYS A 140 -19.64 -24.83 13.75
C LYS A 140 -19.46 -24.21 15.14
N THR A 141 -19.16 -22.93 15.21
CA THR A 141 -18.97 -22.20 16.47
C THR A 141 -20.28 -22.16 17.25
N GLN A 142 -20.23 -22.50 18.54
CA GLN A 142 -21.41 -22.74 19.38
C GLN A 142 -22.39 -21.56 19.46
N ASP A 143 -21.87 -20.33 19.51
CA ASP A 143 -22.64 -19.08 19.42
C ASP A 143 -21.90 -18.08 18.51
N PRO A 144 -22.17 -18.08 17.20
CA PRO A 144 -21.47 -17.23 16.25
C PRO A 144 -21.69 -15.73 16.51
N ILE A 145 -22.88 -15.35 17.01
CA ILE A 145 -23.20 -13.94 17.28
C ILE A 145 -22.35 -13.44 18.44
N GLU A 146 -22.24 -14.20 19.53
CA GLU A 146 -21.41 -13.82 20.66
C GLU A 146 -19.91 -13.85 20.31
N ALA A 147 -19.47 -14.79 19.48
CA ALA A 147 -18.11 -14.80 18.94
C ALA A 147 -17.79 -13.49 18.19
N PHE A 148 -18.68 -13.04 17.30
CA PHE A 148 -18.53 -11.76 16.63
C PHE A 148 -18.48 -10.58 17.61
N ARG A 149 -19.32 -10.55 18.65
CA ARG A 149 -19.27 -9.47 19.66
C ARG A 149 -17.90 -9.39 20.34
N ARG A 150 -17.34 -10.54 20.74
CA ARG A 150 -16.01 -10.62 21.38
C ARG A 150 -14.91 -10.15 20.44
N MET A 151 -14.93 -10.57 19.18
CA MET A 151 -13.94 -10.12 18.19
C MET A 151 -14.02 -8.61 17.93
N ILE A 152 -15.24 -8.06 17.85
CA ILE A 152 -15.45 -6.61 17.73
C ILE A 152 -14.89 -5.89 18.96
N GLU A 153 -15.14 -6.38 20.17
CA GLU A 153 -14.61 -5.80 21.40
C GLU A 153 -13.07 -5.84 21.45
N LYS A 154 -12.46 -6.99 21.14
CA LYS A 154 -10.99 -7.15 21.02
C LYS A 154 -10.41 -6.13 20.04
N SER A 155 -11.04 -5.98 18.87
CA SER A 155 -10.60 -5.04 17.84
C SER A 155 -10.74 -3.55 18.25
N CYS A 156 -11.47 -3.25 19.33
CA CYS A 156 -11.66 -1.91 19.87
C CYS A 156 -10.82 -1.66 21.13
N ALA A 157 -10.07 -2.65 21.61
CA ALA A 157 -9.39 -2.60 22.91
C ALA A 157 -8.24 -1.56 22.94
N PRO A 158 -8.10 -0.74 24.01
CA PRO A 158 -7.11 0.33 24.11
C PRO A 158 -5.64 -0.12 23.98
N GLU A 159 -5.32 -1.33 24.44
CA GLU A 159 -3.96 -1.88 24.44
C GLU A 159 -3.43 -2.17 23.02
N SER A 160 -4.32 -2.25 22.03
CA SER A 160 -3.99 -2.39 20.61
C SER A 160 -3.79 -1.04 19.89
N ILE A 161 -3.96 0.10 20.58
CA ILE A 161 -4.11 1.41 19.92
C ILE A 161 -2.81 2.20 19.95
N THR A 162 -2.07 2.13 18.85
CA THR A 162 -0.96 3.04 18.59
C THR A 162 -1.49 4.46 18.30
N PRO A 163 -0.98 5.54 18.92
CA PRO A 163 -1.58 6.88 18.88
C PRO A 163 -1.59 7.55 17.49
N TYR A 164 -0.84 7.01 16.53
CA TYR A 164 -0.81 7.46 15.14
C TYR A 164 -1.62 6.56 14.18
N ILE A 165 -2.17 5.44 14.67
CA ILE A 165 -3.03 4.56 13.89
C ILE A 165 -4.49 4.84 14.27
N SER A 166 -5.29 5.21 13.28
CA SER A 166 -6.73 5.43 13.46
C SER A 166 -7.44 4.09 13.63
N ASN A 167 -8.30 4.00 14.65
CA ASN A 167 -9.18 2.84 14.89
C ASN A 167 -10.50 2.88 14.05
N ASP A 168 -10.63 3.90 13.20
CA ASP A 168 -11.77 4.06 12.30
C ASP A 168 -11.52 3.31 10.99
N TYR A 169 -11.41 1.99 11.08
CA TYR A 169 -11.34 1.08 9.95
C TYR A 169 -12.59 0.22 9.84
N LEU A 170 -12.90 -0.21 8.61
CA LEU A 170 -14.08 -0.99 8.30
C LEU A 170 -13.97 -2.39 8.90
N ARG A 171 -14.98 -2.81 9.68
CA ARG A 171 -15.09 -4.18 10.20
C ARG A 171 -16.11 -4.96 9.38
N ILE A 172 -15.66 -6.08 8.82
CA ILE A 172 -16.43 -6.94 7.91
C ILE A 172 -16.65 -8.27 8.62
N LEU A 173 -17.91 -8.67 8.80
CA LEU A 173 -18.22 -9.96 9.42
C LEU A 173 -18.34 -11.02 8.33
N LEU A 174 -17.48 -12.03 8.37
CA LEU A 174 -17.48 -13.15 7.46
C LEU A 174 -17.96 -14.40 8.18
N PHE A 175 -19.16 -14.84 7.86
CA PHE A 175 -19.72 -16.09 8.36
C PHE A 175 -19.32 -17.23 7.42
N VAL A 176 -18.45 -18.12 7.88
CA VAL A 176 -17.92 -19.23 7.08
C VAL A 176 -18.73 -20.48 7.38
N HIS A 177 -19.33 -21.05 6.35
CA HIS A 177 -20.15 -22.24 6.45
C HIS A 177 -19.45 -23.41 5.75
N ASP A 178 -19.36 -24.53 6.45
CA ASP A 178 -18.95 -25.80 5.86
C ASP A 178 -20.13 -26.44 5.12
N GLU A 179 -20.01 -26.66 3.80
CA GLU A 179 -21.06 -27.25 2.96
C GLU A 179 -21.42 -28.68 3.38
N ASP A 180 -20.56 -29.37 4.13
CA ASP A 180 -20.87 -30.68 4.72
C ASP A 180 -21.95 -30.59 5.83
N THR A 181 -22.33 -29.37 6.24
CA THR A 181 -23.38 -29.10 7.23
C THR A 181 -24.68 -28.56 6.61
N LEU A 182 -25.79 -28.61 7.34
CA LEU A 182 -27.11 -28.24 6.81
C LEU A 182 -27.20 -26.76 6.38
N ALA A 183 -27.23 -26.51 5.07
CA ALA A 183 -27.25 -25.17 4.47
C ALA A 183 -28.45 -24.29 4.89
N GLU A 184 -29.61 -24.90 5.15
CA GLU A 184 -30.80 -24.18 5.62
C GLU A 184 -30.57 -23.55 7.00
N ARG A 185 -29.94 -24.31 7.91
CA ARG A 185 -29.63 -23.83 9.26
C ARG A 185 -28.65 -22.66 9.22
N ALA A 186 -27.58 -22.80 8.45
CA ALA A 186 -26.57 -21.76 8.30
C ALA A 186 -27.16 -20.49 7.68
N THR A 187 -28.10 -20.62 6.73
CA THR A 187 -28.77 -19.46 6.13
C THR A 187 -29.66 -18.74 7.15
N LEU A 188 -30.39 -19.48 8.00
CA LEU A 188 -31.18 -18.87 9.09
C LEU A 188 -30.30 -18.19 10.14
N GLU A 189 -29.18 -18.80 10.52
CA GLU A 189 -28.21 -18.19 11.45
C GLU A 189 -27.58 -16.92 10.86
N PHE A 190 -27.21 -16.95 9.58
CA PHE A 190 -26.67 -15.78 8.88
C PHE A 190 -27.67 -14.61 8.79
N GLU A 191 -28.96 -14.88 8.57
CA GLU A 191 -29.98 -13.83 8.59
C GLU A 191 -30.14 -13.21 9.99
N LYS A 192 -29.97 -14.00 11.08
CA LYS A 192 -29.91 -13.45 12.44
C LYS A 192 -28.69 -12.56 12.65
N ILE A 193 -27.51 -12.97 12.16
CA ILE A 193 -26.28 -12.16 12.20
C ILE A 193 -26.49 -10.83 11.48
N LYS A 194 -27.07 -10.84 10.27
CA LYS A 194 -27.42 -9.60 9.54
C LYS A 194 -28.42 -8.72 10.28
N GLN A 195 -29.39 -9.30 10.97
CA GLN A 195 -30.35 -8.53 11.77
C GLN A 195 -29.68 -7.83 12.96
N GLU A 196 -28.74 -8.52 13.62
CA GLU A 196 -28.00 -8.00 14.77
C GLU A 196 -26.97 -6.94 14.36
N PHE A 197 -26.17 -7.24 13.32
CA PHE A 197 -24.96 -6.49 12.97
C PHE A 197 -25.09 -5.59 11.74
N GLY A 198 -26.17 -5.73 10.97
CA GLY A 198 -26.43 -4.93 9.77
C GLY A 198 -25.79 -5.50 8.50
N SER A 199 -25.48 -4.62 7.55
CA SER A 199 -25.23 -4.99 6.15
C SER A 199 -23.78 -5.31 5.79
N CYS A 200 -22.81 -5.15 6.70
CA CYS A 200 -21.41 -5.53 6.48
C CYS A 200 -21.15 -7.00 6.86
N CYS A 201 -22.10 -7.88 6.52
CA CYS A 201 -22.04 -9.31 6.82
C CYS A 201 -22.05 -10.10 5.52
N PHE A 202 -21.07 -10.98 5.35
CA PHE A 202 -20.90 -11.84 4.17
C PHE A 202 -20.94 -13.30 4.61
N LYS A 203 -21.46 -14.17 3.75
CA LYS A 203 -21.43 -15.62 3.95
C LYS A 203 -20.50 -16.24 2.93
N LEU A 204 -19.58 -17.07 3.38
CA LEU A 204 -18.72 -17.87 2.52
C LEU A 204 -19.01 -19.34 2.78
N SER A 205 -19.51 -20.05 1.77
CA SER A 205 -19.67 -21.51 1.85
C SER A 205 -18.41 -22.17 1.30
N LEU A 206 -17.78 -23.02 2.10
CA LEU A 206 -16.62 -23.82 1.74
C LEU A 206 -17.03 -25.29 1.77
N GLY A 207 -16.84 -25.99 0.65
CA GLY A 207 -17.17 -27.40 0.54
C GLY A 207 -16.00 -28.23 0.07
N THR A 208 -15.92 -29.46 0.59
CA THR A 208 -14.87 -30.44 0.24
C THR A 208 -15.31 -31.38 -0.88
N SER A 209 -16.57 -31.32 -1.32
CA SER A 209 -17.32 -32.46 -1.87
C SER A 209 -16.85 -33.03 -3.22
N ASN A 210 -15.68 -32.60 -3.75
CA ASN A 210 -14.98 -33.21 -4.89
C ASN A 210 -13.44 -32.97 -4.89
N HIS A 211 -12.81 -32.55 -3.78
CA HIS A 211 -11.41 -32.03 -3.77
C HIS A 211 -11.15 -30.83 -4.70
N VAL A 212 -12.20 -30.23 -5.26
CA VAL A 212 -12.15 -28.96 -5.96
C VAL A 212 -12.78 -27.96 -5.00
N VAL A 213 -11.95 -27.15 -4.35
CA VAL A 213 -12.42 -25.98 -3.61
C VAL A 213 -13.37 -25.21 -4.53
N ASN A 214 -14.49 -24.74 -4.01
CA ASN A 214 -15.44 -23.97 -4.82
C ASN A 214 -14.88 -22.56 -5.07
N ASP A 215 -13.92 -22.48 -5.99
CA ASP A 215 -13.19 -21.28 -6.38
C ASP A 215 -14.13 -20.13 -6.79
N GLU A 216 -15.30 -20.46 -7.34
CA GLU A 216 -16.32 -19.48 -7.72
C GLU A 216 -16.93 -18.81 -6.49
N ASN A 217 -17.25 -19.57 -5.43
CA ASN A 217 -17.77 -19.02 -4.18
C ASN A 217 -16.76 -18.09 -3.50
N ILE A 218 -15.48 -18.47 -3.46
CA ILE A 218 -14.43 -17.65 -2.85
C ILE A 218 -14.20 -16.39 -3.67
N SER A 219 -14.07 -16.53 -5.01
CA SER A 219 -13.92 -15.40 -5.93
C SER A 219 -15.09 -14.41 -5.80
N GLN A 220 -16.32 -14.91 -5.73
CA GLN A 220 -17.50 -14.06 -5.57
C GLN A 220 -17.53 -13.38 -4.21
N ALA A 221 -17.19 -14.08 -3.12
CA ALA A 221 -17.13 -13.48 -1.79
C ALA A 221 -16.08 -12.35 -1.71
N VAL A 222 -14.89 -12.56 -2.28
CA VAL A 222 -13.82 -11.54 -2.32
C VAL A 222 -14.26 -10.32 -3.15
N LYS A 223 -14.92 -10.53 -4.29
CA LYS A 223 -15.51 -9.46 -5.11
C LYS A 223 -16.61 -8.71 -4.36
N ASP A 224 -17.53 -9.42 -3.71
CA ASP A 224 -18.63 -8.82 -2.96
C ASP A 224 -18.11 -7.98 -1.79
N ILE A 225 -17.17 -8.52 -1.01
CA ILE A 225 -16.48 -7.80 0.08
C ILE A 225 -15.86 -6.51 -0.45
N THR A 226 -15.14 -6.59 -1.57
CA THR A 226 -14.43 -5.44 -2.13
C THR A 226 -15.39 -4.38 -2.67
N LEU A 227 -16.33 -4.78 -3.53
CA LEU A 227 -17.18 -3.88 -4.29
C LEU A 227 -18.34 -3.30 -3.46
N THR A 228 -18.83 -4.04 -2.47
CA THR A 228 -19.99 -3.62 -1.67
C THR A 228 -19.62 -3.02 -0.32
N ALA A 229 -18.42 -3.30 0.21
CA ALA A 229 -17.98 -2.81 1.51
C ALA A 229 -16.71 -1.96 1.43
N VAL A 230 -15.59 -2.53 0.96
CA VAL A 230 -14.27 -1.87 1.05
C VAL A 230 -14.21 -0.59 0.21
N VAL A 231 -14.51 -0.67 -1.09
CA VAL A 231 -14.43 0.50 -1.99
C VAL A 231 -15.42 1.58 -1.57
N PRO A 232 -16.72 1.30 -1.32
CA PRO A 232 -17.67 2.33 -0.87
C PRO A 232 -17.28 2.99 0.46
N PHE A 233 -16.68 2.23 1.40
CA PHE A 233 -16.17 2.80 2.65
C PHE A 233 -15.01 3.77 2.40
N MET A 234 -14.05 3.39 1.57
CA MET A 234 -12.90 4.24 1.24
C MET A 234 -13.35 5.50 0.49
N GLU A 235 -14.29 5.40 -0.45
CA GLU A 235 -14.90 6.54 -1.14
C GLU A 235 -15.53 7.54 -0.16
N GLU A 236 -16.27 7.04 0.83
CA GLU A 236 -16.89 7.88 1.85
C GLU A 236 -15.84 8.54 2.76
N CYS A 237 -14.78 7.81 3.13
CA CYS A 237 -13.65 8.38 3.87
C CYS A 237 -12.98 9.52 3.09
N LEU A 238 -12.71 9.30 1.78
CA LEU A 238 -12.16 10.33 0.90
C LEU A 238 -13.05 11.57 0.88
N ARG A 239 -14.37 11.39 0.74
CA ARG A 239 -15.35 12.48 0.73
C ARG A 239 -15.32 13.27 2.05
N ILE A 240 -15.37 12.58 3.18
CA ILE A 240 -15.40 13.18 4.52
C ILE A 240 -14.13 13.98 4.80
N TRP A 241 -12.94 13.38 4.64
CA TRP A 241 -11.68 14.06 4.95
C TRP A 241 -11.40 15.22 3.98
N ASN A 242 -11.78 15.08 2.71
CA ASN A 242 -11.67 16.18 1.76
C ASN A 242 -12.57 17.37 2.12
N GLU A 243 -13.82 17.12 2.54
CA GLU A 243 -14.74 18.18 2.99
C GLU A 243 -14.25 18.82 4.30
N GLN A 244 -13.85 18.02 5.28
CA GLN A 244 -13.49 18.50 6.62
C GLN A 244 -12.14 19.22 6.66
N VAL A 245 -11.12 18.67 5.99
CA VAL A 245 -9.72 19.04 6.21
C VAL A 245 -9.08 19.71 5.01
N ASN A 246 -9.34 19.19 3.80
CA ASN A 246 -8.71 19.72 2.60
C ASN A 246 -9.41 21.02 2.11
N SER A 247 -10.74 21.02 2.07
CA SER A 247 -11.52 22.20 1.65
C SER A 247 -11.39 23.37 2.62
N SER A 248 -11.25 23.09 3.92
CA SER A 248 -11.07 24.11 4.97
C SER A 248 -9.72 24.83 4.83
N ARG A 249 -8.67 24.13 4.37
CA ARG A 249 -7.34 24.71 4.08
C ARG A 249 -7.32 25.62 2.84
N GLN A 250 -8.19 25.39 1.85
CA GLN A 250 -8.27 26.22 0.64
C GLN A 250 -9.06 27.54 0.81
N GLY A 251 -9.61 27.81 2.00
CA GLY A 251 -10.71 28.76 2.20
C GLY A 251 -10.38 30.13 2.82
N LEU A 252 -9.76 31.03 2.05
CA LEU A 252 -10.08 32.48 2.11
C LEU A 252 -10.28 33.08 0.70
N ALA A 253 -9.62 32.55 -0.33
CA ALA A 253 -9.76 33.04 -1.71
C ALA A 253 -10.85 32.34 -2.55
N SER A 254 -11.32 31.14 -2.16
CA SER A 254 -12.36 30.38 -2.90
C SER A 254 -13.74 30.39 -2.25
N ARG A 255 -13.92 31.09 -1.13
CA ARG A 255 -15.13 31.09 -0.29
C ARG A 255 -16.36 31.79 -0.88
N LEU A 256 -16.43 32.02 -2.18
CA LEU A 256 -17.60 32.67 -2.81
C LEU A 256 -18.55 31.73 -3.56
N PHE A 257 -18.25 30.44 -3.68
CA PHE A 257 -19.21 29.51 -4.29
C PHE A 257 -19.22 28.20 -3.52
N THR A 258 -20.10 28.09 -2.52
CA THR A 258 -21.00 26.95 -2.24
C THR A 258 -21.77 27.25 -0.94
N VAL A 259 -22.75 28.15 -1.06
CA VAL A 259 -23.94 28.11 -0.21
C VAL A 259 -25.03 27.46 -1.03
N SER A 260 -25.16 26.13 -0.91
CA SER A 260 -26.44 25.44 -1.13
C SER A 260 -26.59 24.35 -0.07
N LYS A 261 -26.85 24.82 1.15
CA LYS A 261 -27.40 23.95 2.19
C LYS A 261 -28.87 23.70 1.85
N ARG A 262 -29.23 22.42 1.90
CA ARG A 262 -30.57 21.83 2.15
C ARG A 262 -31.38 21.52 0.89
N TYR A 263 -31.82 20.26 0.82
CA TYR A 263 -32.68 19.57 -0.16
C TYR A 263 -31.99 18.75 -1.26
N LEU A 264 -31.89 17.44 -1.01
CA LEU A 264 -31.89 16.27 -1.90
C LEU A 264 -31.37 15.09 -1.03
N ASN A 265 -32.11 14.10 -0.53
CA ASN A 265 -33.36 13.42 -0.92
C ASN A 265 -33.37 12.88 -2.36
N THR A 266 -32.39 12.02 -2.66
CA THR A 266 -32.47 10.95 -3.66
C THR A 266 -31.88 9.65 -3.07
N PRO A 267 -32.47 8.47 -3.32
CA PRO A 267 -32.17 7.26 -2.58
C PRO A 267 -31.08 6.45 -3.29
N VAL A 268 -29.84 6.57 -2.84
CA VAL A 268 -28.94 5.41 -2.84
C VAL A 268 -29.14 4.76 -1.49
N LYS A 269 -29.71 3.55 -1.45
CA LYS A 269 -29.87 2.74 -0.23
C LYS A 269 -28.49 2.26 0.24
N LEU A 270 -27.61 3.17 0.66
CA LEU A 270 -26.52 2.82 1.56
C LEU A 270 -27.06 2.97 2.99
N ASN A 271 -27.23 1.83 3.64
CA ASN A 271 -27.88 1.74 4.93
C ASN A 271 -27.04 2.49 5.97
N LYS A 272 -27.62 3.42 6.74
CA LYS A 272 -26.95 4.10 7.87
C LYS A 272 -26.41 3.12 8.93
N ASN A 273 -26.81 1.85 8.85
CA ASN A 273 -26.33 0.74 9.67
C ASN A 273 -24.96 0.18 9.23
N VAL A 274 -24.52 0.37 7.97
CA VAL A 274 -23.13 0.06 7.50
C VAL A 274 -22.11 0.76 8.39
N LEU A 275 -22.42 2.02 8.76
CA LEU A 275 -21.58 2.87 9.61
C LEU A 275 -21.74 2.60 11.11
N ARG A 276 -22.74 1.82 11.55
CA ARG A 276 -23.01 1.64 12.98
C ARG A 276 -22.11 0.59 13.63
N ILE A 277 -21.56 -0.32 12.83
CA ILE A 277 -20.54 -1.31 13.24
C ILE A 277 -19.17 -0.96 12.68
N ALA A 278 -19.10 -0.39 11.47
CA ALA A 278 -17.85 0.18 10.95
C ALA A 278 -17.37 1.43 11.71
N ALA A 279 -18.26 2.10 12.45
CA ALA A 279 -17.92 3.32 13.17
C ALA A 279 -18.76 3.52 14.44
N GLN A 280 -18.55 2.67 15.44
CA GLN A 280 -19.01 3.00 16.81
C GLN A 280 -18.46 4.36 17.33
N ASN A 281 -17.53 4.99 16.60
CA ASN A 281 -16.95 6.31 16.92
C ASN A 281 -17.42 7.49 16.04
N ILE A 282 -18.07 7.31 14.88
CA ILE A 282 -18.34 8.46 13.97
C ILE A 282 -19.66 9.20 14.29
N THR A 283 -20.54 8.69 15.17
CA THR A 283 -21.84 9.35 15.46
C THR A 283 -22.24 9.50 16.94
N LYS A 284 -21.32 9.38 17.90
CA LYS A 284 -21.57 9.94 19.25
C LYS A 284 -21.27 11.44 19.28
N LYS A 285 -22.14 12.24 18.64
CA LYS A 285 -22.48 13.57 19.20
C LYS A 285 -23.46 13.35 20.36
N THR A 286 -23.03 12.61 21.37
CA THR A 286 -23.61 12.74 22.71
C THR A 286 -23.01 14.00 23.29
N SER A 287 -23.83 15.00 23.53
CA SER A 287 -23.49 16.34 23.99
C SER A 287 -22.82 16.41 25.37
N ASN A 288 -22.11 15.37 25.84
CA ASN A 288 -21.42 15.31 27.14
C ASN A 288 -20.33 14.21 27.26
N ALA A 289 -19.80 13.65 26.16
CA ALA A 289 -18.62 12.78 26.23
C ALA A 289 -17.43 13.52 25.61
N GLN A 290 -16.37 13.72 26.40
CA GLN A 290 -15.10 14.26 25.92
C GLN A 290 -14.59 13.36 24.78
N ASP A 291 -14.47 13.93 23.57
CA ASP A 291 -13.57 13.40 22.54
C ASP A 291 -12.22 13.08 23.20
N PRO A 292 -11.46 12.06 22.76
CA PRO A 292 -10.10 11.86 23.26
C PRO A 292 -9.34 13.16 23.01
N ILE A 293 -9.14 13.93 24.09
CA ILE A 293 -8.40 15.18 24.05
C ILE A 293 -7.00 14.76 23.60
N ALA A 294 -6.63 15.15 22.38
CA ALA A 294 -5.24 15.01 21.94
C ALA A 294 -4.38 15.62 23.05
N PRO A 295 -3.44 14.86 23.65
CA PRO A 295 -2.57 15.43 24.67
C PRO A 295 -1.93 16.70 24.10
N PRO A 296 -1.80 17.79 24.88
CA PRO A 296 -1.31 19.05 24.35
C PRO A 296 0.07 18.83 23.70
N GLY A 297 0.13 18.99 22.37
CA GLY A 297 1.37 18.84 21.61
C GLY A 297 2.41 19.87 22.04
N THR A 298 3.68 19.50 21.96
CA THR A 298 4.80 20.38 22.32
C THR A 298 5.00 21.49 21.28
N THR A 299 4.64 22.73 21.63
CA THR A 299 5.13 24.04 21.15
C THR A 299 5.20 24.38 19.65
N ARG A 300 4.98 23.47 18.68
CA ARG A 300 4.95 23.79 17.23
C ARG A 300 4.06 22.83 16.43
N GLY A 301 2.75 23.02 16.50
CA GLY A 301 1.78 22.23 15.73
C GLY A 301 1.36 20.93 16.42
N ASN A 302 0.59 20.10 15.71
CA ASN A 302 0.06 18.83 16.22
C ASN A 302 1.09 17.67 16.16
N TYR A 303 2.37 17.99 15.91
CA TYR A 303 3.47 17.03 15.80
C TYR A 303 4.14 16.79 17.15
N TYR A 304 4.25 15.53 17.56
CA TYR A 304 4.96 15.12 18.76
C TYR A 304 6.42 14.88 18.38
N VAL A 305 7.28 15.86 18.66
CA VAL A 305 8.67 15.86 18.19
C VAL A 305 9.48 14.72 18.81
N ASP A 306 9.31 14.47 20.11
CA ASP A 306 10.07 13.46 20.83
C ASP A 306 9.66 12.03 20.39
N ASP A 307 8.36 11.81 20.19
CA ASP A 307 7.81 10.52 19.77
C ASP A 307 7.73 10.35 18.23
N ARG A 308 8.03 11.42 17.49
CA ARG A 308 8.11 11.50 16.02
C ARG A 308 6.82 11.16 15.26
N TYR A 309 5.64 11.41 15.82
CA TYR A 309 4.36 11.13 15.17
C TYR A 309 3.37 12.30 15.20
N TYR A 310 2.39 12.27 14.29
CA TYR A 310 1.16 13.06 14.39
C TYR A 310 0.05 12.19 14.98
N PHE A 311 -0.70 12.71 15.95
CA PHE A 311 -1.88 12.00 16.46
C PHE A 311 -2.87 11.74 15.32
N TYR A 312 -3.45 10.55 15.25
CA TYR A 312 -4.22 10.10 14.08
C TYR A 312 -5.39 11.03 13.68
N ALA A 313 -5.93 11.79 14.64
CA ALA A 313 -7.03 12.73 14.41
C ALA A 313 -6.57 14.15 14.01
N SER A 314 -5.26 14.41 13.94
CA SER A 314 -4.74 15.70 13.49
C SER A 314 -5.06 15.93 12.01
N SER A 315 -5.11 17.19 11.61
CA SER A 315 -5.40 17.55 10.21
C SER A 315 -4.33 17.00 9.27
N GLU A 316 -3.08 17.00 9.71
CA GLU A 316 -1.91 16.51 8.99
C GLU A 316 -2.00 14.98 8.78
N ALA A 317 -2.32 14.23 9.83
CA ALA A 317 -2.49 12.78 9.76
C ALA A 317 -3.69 12.38 8.88
N GLN A 318 -4.82 13.10 9.02
CA GLN A 318 -6.01 12.85 8.19
C GLN A 318 -5.76 13.15 6.71
N LEU A 319 -5.01 14.21 6.38
CA LEU A 319 -4.62 14.50 5.00
C LEU A 319 -3.63 13.47 4.44
N ARG A 320 -2.69 12.98 5.26
CA ARG A 320 -1.80 11.90 4.84
C ARG A 320 -2.60 10.63 4.52
N LYS A 321 -3.53 10.24 5.40
CA LYS A 321 -4.44 9.10 5.18
C LYS A 321 -5.34 9.30 3.95
N LEU A 322 -5.84 10.52 3.73
CA LEU A 322 -6.61 10.89 2.53
C LEU A 322 -5.79 10.69 1.26
N ALA A 323 -4.52 11.13 1.24
CA ALA A 323 -3.64 10.94 0.10
C ALA A 323 -3.36 9.46 -0.16
N ASP A 324 -3.06 8.68 0.87
CA ASP A 324 -2.75 7.26 0.74
C ASP A 324 -3.98 6.45 0.28
N PHE A 325 -5.18 6.76 0.78
CA PHE A 325 -6.42 6.18 0.26
C PHE A 325 -6.63 6.51 -1.21
N ALA A 326 -6.32 7.75 -1.63
CA ALA A 326 -6.39 8.15 -3.03
C ALA A 326 -5.38 7.37 -3.90
N VAL A 327 -4.18 7.05 -3.38
CA VAL A 327 -3.22 6.17 -4.07
C VAL A 327 -3.81 4.77 -4.25
N MET A 328 -4.34 4.16 -3.18
CA MET A 328 -4.93 2.82 -3.22
C MET A 328 -6.13 2.73 -4.17
N LEU A 329 -6.90 3.82 -4.24
CA LEU A 329 -8.05 3.97 -5.13
C LEU A 329 -7.68 4.47 -6.54
N ARG A 330 -6.38 4.58 -6.86
CA ARG A 330 -5.85 5.02 -8.17
C ARG A 330 -6.23 6.44 -8.59
N ASP A 331 -6.68 7.28 -7.65
CA ASP A 331 -6.83 8.73 -7.83
C ASP A 331 -5.51 9.46 -7.59
N TYR A 332 -4.55 9.19 -8.47
CA TYR A 332 -3.19 9.72 -8.36
C TYR A 332 -3.12 11.24 -8.42
N LYS A 333 -4.05 11.89 -9.14
CA LYS A 333 -4.06 13.35 -9.27
C LYS A 333 -4.38 14.01 -7.93
N THR A 334 -5.40 13.53 -7.24
CA THR A 334 -5.76 14.02 -5.90
C THR A 334 -4.66 13.69 -4.90
N ALA A 335 -4.14 12.46 -4.92
CA ALA A 335 -3.03 12.05 -4.06
C ALA A 335 -1.82 12.98 -4.21
N PHE A 336 -1.35 13.22 -5.44
CA PHE A 336 -0.21 14.11 -5.70
C PHE A 336 -0.46 15.53 -5.16
N SER A 337 -1.64 16.09 -5.40
CA SER A 337 -1.97 17.45 -4.93
C SER A 337 -1.94 17.57 -3.41
N ILE A 338 -2.39 16.54 -2.68
CA ILE A 338 -2.39 16.55 -1.21
C ILE A 338 -0.98 16.36 -0.66
N LEU A 339 -0.22 15.40 -1.22
CA LEU A 339 1.17 15.15 -0.84
C LEU A 339 2.03 16.39 -1.07
N ASP A 340 1.87 17.07 -2.20
CA ASP A 340 2.60 18.29 -2.54
C ASP A 340 2.35 19.41 -1.53
N ALA A 341 1.09 19.58 -1.11
CA ALA A 341 0.71 20.57 -0.10
C ALA A 341 1.28 20.24 1.29
N LEU A 342 1.27 18.97 1.70
CA LEU A 342 1.73 18.53 3.01
C LEU A 342 3.24 18.72 3.23
N LYS A 343 4.06 18.71 2.18
CA LYS A 343 5.52 18.90 2.30
C LYS A 343 5.88 20.15 3.10
N LYS A 344 5.16 21.26 2.89
CA LYS A 344 5.45 22.53 3.55
C LYS A 344 5.21 22.44 5.07
N ASP A 345 4.14 21.78 5.46
CA ASP A 345 3.76 21.61 6.87
C ASP A 345 4.73 20.66 7.59
N PHE A 346 5.07 19.53 6.94
CA PHE A 346 6.05 18.59 7.49
C PHE A 346 7.44 19.22 7.61
N LEU A 347 7.82 20.07 6.65
CA LEU A 347 9.07 20.82 6.72
C LEU A 347 9.06 21.85 7.86
N SER A 348 7.96 22.57 8.07
CA SER A 348 7.85 23.56 9.16
C SER A 348 7.92 22.92 10.54
N ASP A 349 7.30 21.74 10.67
CA ASP A 349 7.27 20.98 11.93
C ASP A 349 8.56 20.16 12.15
N LYS A 350 9.45 20.14 11.15
CA LYS A 350 10.65 19.29 11.12
C LYS A 350 10.32 17.80 11.26
N ALA A 351 9.16 17.38 10.76
CA ALA A 351 8.71 16.00 10.71
C ALA A 351 9.38 15.26 9.54
N TRP A 352 10.69 15.02 9.63
CA TRP A 352 11.51 14.55 8.50
C TRP A 352 11.03 13.23 7.89
N GLY A 353 10.53 12.28 8.71
CA GLY A 353 9.96 11.03 8.21
C GLY A 353 8.72 11.25 7.33
N TYR A 354 7.82 12.12 7.78
CA TYR A 354 6.61 12.52 7.01
C TYR A 354 6.98 13.27 5.74
N LEU A 355 7.95 14.18 5.81
CA LEU A 355 8.44 14.92 4.64
C LEU A 355 9.03 13.96 3.60
N ALA A 356 9.93 13.06 4.02
CA ALA A 356 10.58 12.11 3.13
C ALA A 356 9.56 11.18 2.45
N ALA A 357 8.64 10.61 3.23
CA ALA A 357 7.61 9.70 2.72
C ALA A 357 6.59 10.39 1.81
N ALA A 358 6.24 11.66 2.09
CA ALA A 358 5.37 12.43 1.21
C ALA A 358 6.05 12.76 -0.13
N GLN A 359 7.35 13.07 -0.11
CA GLN A 359 8.13 13.36 -1.32
C GLN A 359 8.37 12.12 -2.18
N GLU A 360 8.76 11.00 -1.55
CA GLU A 360 8.86 9.69 -2.20
C GLU A 360 7.54 9.35 -2.89
N MET A 361 6.44 9.39 -2.14
CA MET A 361 5.14 9.01 -2.68
C MET A 361 4.64 9.98 -3.75
N ALA A 362 4.96 11.28 -3.64
CA ALA A 362 4.65 12.23 -4.70
C ALA A 362 5.39 11.88 -6.02
N ALA A 363 6.64 11.42 -5.96
CA ALA A 363 7.37 10.96 -7.14
C ALA A 363 6.74 9.69 -7.74
N VAL A 364 6.43 8.70 -6.90
CA VAL A 364 5.76 7.44 -7.29
C VAL A 364 4.41 7.72 -7.96
N VAL A 365 3.57 8.52 -7.32
CA VAL A 365 2.23 8.87 -7.80
C VAL A 365 2.30 9.69 -9.09
N TYR A 366 3.26 10.61 -9.20
CA TYR A 366 3.50 11.35 -10.44
C TYR A 366 3.79 10.39 -11.58
N LEU A 367 4.71 9.43 -11.37
CA LEU A 367 5.06 8.41 -12.35
C LEU A 367 3.89 7.49 -12.72
N ALA A 368 3.08 7.08 -11.74
CA ALA A 368 1.92 6.21 -11.93
C ALA A 368 0.73 6.90 -12.62
N SER A 369 0.62 8.23 -12.53
CA SER A 369 -0.46 9.01 -13.15
C SER A 369 -0.31 9.24 -14.65
N ARG A 370 0.80 8.81 -15.25
CA ARG A 370 1.17 9.21 -16.62
C ARG A 370 0.40 8.43 -17.67
N THR A 371 -0.07 9.17 -18.67
CA THR A 371 -0.68 8.62 -19.90
C THR A 371 0.22 8.79 -21.12
N SER A 372 1.37 9.46 -20.96
CA SER A 372 2.32 9.74 -22.03
C SER A 372 3.77 9.44 -21.61
N MET A 373 4.63 9.34 -22.62
CA MET A 373 6.08 9.15 -22.48
C MET A 373 6.71 10.18 -21.52
N LEU A 374 7.60 9.73 -20.64
CA LEU A 374 8.31 10.60 -19.69
C LEU A 374 9.32 11.49 -20.41
N SER A 375 9.13 12.80 -20.33
CA SER A 375 10.13 13.76 -20.82
C SER A 375 11.24 14.03 -19.80
N LEU A 376 12.43 14.34 -20.29
CA LEU A 376 13.56 14.79 -19.46
C LEU A 376 13.20 16.00 -18.59
N LYS A 377 12.42 16.94 -19.16
CA LYS A 377 11.97 18.14 -18.45
C LYS A 377 11.10 17.80 -17.24
N SER A 378 10.17 16.84 -17.38
CA SER A 378 9.33 16.39 -16.28
C SER A 378 10.14 15.68 -15.19
N PHE A 379 11.13 14.89 -15.60
CA PHE A 379 12.02 14.22 -14.66
C PHE A 379 12.82 15.24 -13.83
N THR A 380 13.60 16.10 -14.47
CA THR A 380 14.51 17.03 -13.79
C THR A 380 13.79 18.10 -12.98
N ASN A 381 12.61 18.56 -13.40
CA ASN A 381 11.89 19.62 -12.66
C ASN A 381 11.00 19.09 -11.54
N THR A 382 10.59 17.82 -11.57
CA THR A 382 9.60 17.28 -10.65
C THR A 382 10.09 16.05 -9.92
N ILE A 383 10.46 14.99 -10.65
CA ILE A 383 10.78 13.69 -10.04
C ILE A 383 12.12 13.75 -9.30
N GLU A 384 13.15 14.27 -9.95
CA GLU A 384 14.51 14.33 -9.40
C GLU A 384 14.59 15.16 -8.11
N PRO A 385 14.00 16.37 -8.00
CA PRO A 385 14.01 17.14 -6.76
C PRO A 385 13.21 16.47 -5.62
N LEU A 386 12.10 15.78 -5.96
CA LEU A 386 11.33 15.02 -4.97
C LEU A 386 12.15 13.84 -4.44
N LEU A 387 12.73 13.05 -5.33
CA LEU A 387 13.52 11.88 -4.97
C LEU A 387 14.78 12.27 -4.20
N ASP A 388 15.51 13.31 -4.62
CA ASP A 388 16.73 13.74 -3.95
C ASP A 388 16.47 14.22 -2.52
N SER A 389 15.43 15.03 -2.33
CA SER A 389 15.02 15.49 -1.00
C SER A 389 14.52 14.34 -0.11
N ALA A 390 13.80 13.37 -0.68
CA ALA A 390 13.36 12.19 0.06
C ALA A 390 14.55 11.33 0.53
N VAL A 391 15.45 10.97 -0.39
CA VAL A 391 16.65 10.17 -0.12
C VAL A 391 17.56 10.86 0.90
N TYR A 392 17.82 12.16 0.71
CA TYR A 392 18.59 12.95 1.67
C TYR A 392 17.97 12.93 3.07
N SER A 393 16.65 13.13 3.16
CA SER A 393 15.94 13.14 4.44
C SER A 393 15.98 11.77 5.12
N TYR A 394 15.74 10.68 4.38
CA TYR A 394 15.82 9.33 4.91
C TYR A 394 17.20 9.00 5.46
N ILE A 395 18.27 9.31 4.73
CA ILE A 395 19.65 9.00 5.14
C ILE A 395 20.11 9.94 6.27
N SER A 396 20.05 11.25 6.04
CA SER A 396 20.73 12.25 6.88
C SER A 396 19.90 12.75 8.07
N ARG A 397 18.57 12.57 8.05
CA ARG A 397 17.66 13.09 9.08
C ARG A 397 16.92 12.00 9.83
N CYS A 398 16.48 10.96 9.13
CA CYS A 398 15.70 9.87 9.70
C CYS A 398 16.55 8.68 10.14
N HIS A 399 17.72 8.47 9.50
CA HIS A 399 18.55 7.28 9.64
C HIS A 399 17.83 5.99 9.21
N LEU A 400 17.10 6.05 8.09
CA LEU A 400 16.32 4.97 7.51
C LEU A 400 16.83 4.64 6.09
N PRO A 401 18.02 4.00 5.95
CA PRO A 401 18.62 3.72 4.64
C PRO A 401 17.75 2.77 3.78
N GLY A 402 17.02 1.84 4.38
CA GLY A 402 16.09 0.97 3.65
C GLY A 402 14.95 1.73 2.99
N ARG A 403 14.44 2.79 3.63
CA ARG A 403 13.43 3.68 3.02
C ARG A 403 14.01 4.51 1.88
N ALA A 404 15.28 4.92 1.97
CA ALA A 404 15.98 5.53 0.83
C ALA A 404 16.14 4.56 -0.34
N LEU A 405 16.49 3.30 -0.06
CA LEU A 405 16.56 2.23 -1.07
C LEU A 405 15.20 2.02 -1.73
N ARG A 406 14.11 1.91 -0.94
CA ARG A 406 12.74 1.79 -1.45
C ARG A 406 12.37 2.94 -2.38
N ALA A 407 12.68 4.17 -1.99
CA ALA A 407 12.38 5.36 -2.79
C ALA A 407 13.08 5.31 -4.15
N ILE A 408 14.37 4.94 -4.16
CA ILE A 408 15.16 4.82 -5.40
C ILE A 408 14.61 3.69 -6.28
N LEU A 409 14.47 2.48 -5.72
CA LEU A 409 14.01 1.31 -6.50
C LEU A 409 12.60 1.52 -7.03
N SER A 410 11.65 1.98 -6.22
CA SER A 410 10.27 2.24 -6.68
C SER A 410 10.24 3.24 -7.83
N THR A 411 11.04 4.32 -7.74
CA THR A 411 11.08 5.35 -8.79
C THR A 411 11.73 4.83 -10.06
N VAL A 412 12.91 4.20 -9.96
CA VAL A 412 13.65 3.66 -11.10
C VAL A 412 12.86 2.58 -11.82
N GLU A 413 12.26 1.65 -11.07
CA GLU A 413 11.55 0.53 -11.65
C GLU A 413 10.22 0.95 -12.30
N LEU A 414 9.55 1.99 -11.78
CA LEU A 414 8.42 2.63 -12.46
C LEU A 414 8.83 3.33 -13.76
N ILE A 415 10.01 3.96 -13.79
CA ILE A 415 10.56 4.55 -15.02
C ILE A 415 10.87 3.43 -16.03
N ALA A 416 11.52 2.36 -15.59
CA ALA A 416 11.91 1.23 -16.43
C ALA A 416 10.70 0.48 -17.01
N SER A 417 9.61 0.38 -16.25
CA SER A 417 8.36 -0.28 -16.65
C SER A 417 7.43 0.61 -17.50
N SER A 418 7.90 1.79 -17.89
CA SER A 418 7.13 2.79 -18.61
C SER A 418 7.92 3.38 -19.77
N GLU A 419 7.23 3.91 -20.78
CA GLU A 419 7.91 4.64 -21.85
C GLU A 419 8.52 5.96 -21.33
N CYS A 420 9.80 6.17 -21.63
CA CYS A 420 10.57 7.36 -21.25
C CYS A 420 11.61 7.73 -22.31
N GLU A 421 12.04 9.00 -22.31
CA GLU A 421 13.15 9.45 -23.16
C GLU A 421 14.47 8.74 -22.81
N PRO A 422 15.36 8.49 -23.79
CA PRO A 422 16.62 7.76 -23.56
C PRO A 422 17.48 8.36 -22.43
N LEU A 423 17.52 9.69 -22.33
CA LEU A 423 18.27 10.40 -21.29
C LEU A 423 17.71 10.15 -19.89
N VAL A 424 16.40 9.92 -19.76
CA VAL A 424 15.76 9.62 -18.48
C VAL A 424 16.12 8.21 -18.00
N ALA A 425 16.17 7.24 -18.93
CA ALA A 425 16.66 5.89 -18.60
C ALA A 425 18.12 5.92 -18.11
N SER A 426 18.96 6.74 -18.76
CA SER A 426 20.35 6.97 -18.31
C SER A 426 20.41 7.62 -16.92
N GLN A 427 19.54 8.59 -16.61
CA GLN A 427 19.44 9.17 -15.26
C GLN A 427 18.96 8.17 -14.21
N ALA A 428 18.02 7.29 -14.56
CA ALA A 428 17.56 6.23 -13.67
C ALA A 428 18.69 5.26 -13.30
N ALA A 429 19.58 4.92 -14.26
CA ALA A 429 20.78 4.14 -13.97
C ALA A 429 21.74 4.86 -13.00
N THR A 430 21.89 6.19 -13.11
CA THR A 430 22.67 6.98 -12.14
C THR A 430 22.08 6.93 -10.74
N TRP A 431 20.75 6.90 -10.60
CA TRP A 431 20.11 6.71 -9.30
C TRP A 431 20.39 5.34 -8.69
N LEU A 432 20.47 4.28 -9.50
CA LEU A 432 20.92 2.97 -9.03
C LEU A 432 22.40 2.98 -8.62
N LEU A 433 23.26 3.72 -9.32
CA LEU A 433 24.66 3.90 -8.88
C LEU A 433 24.73 4.62 -7.53
N LYS A 434 23.79 5.53 -7.25
CA LYS A 434 23.71 6.23 -5.95
C LYS A 434 23.48 5.25 -4.78
N VAL A 435 22.83 4.12 -5.01
CA VAL A 435 22.64 3.05 -4.01
C VAL A 435 23.98 2.51 -3.51
N ASP A 436 24.96 2.33 -4.42
CA ASP A 436 26.33 1.90 -4.10
C ASP A 436 27.09 3.04 -3.40
N THR A 437 27.02 4.27 -3.92
CA THR A 437 27.76 5.41 -3.34
C THR A 437 27.31 5.77 -1.92
N GLU A 438 26.02 5.61 -1.62
CA GLU A 438 25.45 5.86 -0.30
C GLU A 438 25.48 4.60 0.59
N SER A 439 26.04 3.49 0.11
CA SER A 439 26.16 2.21 0.84
C SER A 439 24.82 1.72 1.43
N LEU A 440 23.74 1.80 0.64
CA LEU A 440 22.39 1.44 1.11
C LEU A 440 22.14 -0.07 1.15
N VAL A 441 23.04 -0.86 0.56
CA VAL A 441 22.94 -2.33 0.46
C VAL A 441 24.30 -2.97 0.73
N GLY A 442 24.30 -4.25 1.09
CA GLY A 442 25.52 -5.03 1.30
C GLY A 442 26.05 -5.63 -0.01
N GLY A 443 26.98 -6.58 0.12
CA GLY A 443 27.69 -7.16 -1.01
C GLY A 443 26.77 -7.87 -2.01
N ALA A 444 25.77 -8.62 -1.54
CA ALA A 444 24.82 -9.30 -2.41
C ALA A 444 23.89 -8.28 -3.08
N GLY A 445 23.42 -7.27 -2.34
CA GLY A 445 22.61 -6.20 -2.89
C GLY A 445 23.32 -5.41 -3.99
N VAL A 446 24.61 -5.09 -3.83
CA VAL A 446 25.40 -4.39 -4.87
C VAL A 446 25.42 -5.19 -6.18
N VAL A 447 25.56 -6.52 -6.12
CA VAL A 447 25.53 -7.38 -7.31
C VAL A 447 24.16 -7.30 -7.98
N MET A 448 23.08 -7.36 -7.21
CA MET A 448 21.71 -7.22 -7.74
C MET A 448 21.50 -5.86 -8.42
N ILE A 449 21.93 -4.77 -7.78
CA ILE A 449 21.81 -3.42 -8.33
C ILE A 449 22.61 -3.27 -9.63
N ARG A 450 23.85 -3.79 -9.68
CA ARG A 450 24.66 -3.76 -10.90
C ARG A 450 24.04 -4.57 -12.03
N GLN A 451 23.44 -5.72 -11.72
CA GLN A 451 22.67 -6.49 -12.70
C GLN A 451 21.46 -5.70 -13.22
N ARG A 452 20.73 -4.98 -12.34
CA ARG A 452 19.62 -4.10 -12.77
C ARG A 452 20.10 -2.97 -13.66
N ILE A 453 21.21 -2.31 -13.33
CA ILE A 453 21.82 -1.28 -14.18
C ILE A 453 22.13 -1.85 -15.58
N ALA A 454 22.75 -3.03 -15.65
CA ALA A 454 23.04 -3.69 -16.93
C ALA A 454 21.77 -3.99 -17.72
N ASN A 455 20.71 -4.46 -17.05
CA ASN A 455 19.42 -4.73 -17.68
C ASN A 455 18.77 -3.47 -18.27
N LEU A 456 18.83 -2.33 -17.56
CA LEU A 456 18.33 -1.04 -18.06
C LEU A 456 19.05 -0.61 -19.35
N TYR A 457 20.37 -0.76 -19.40
CA TYR A 457 21.13 -0.45 -20.62
C TYR A 457 20.76 -1.36 -21.79
N VAL A 458 20.57 -2.66 -21.53
CA VAL A 458 20.13 -3.62 -22.56
C VAL A 458 18.74 -3.26 -23.08
N GLN A 459 17.81 -2.86 -22.19
CA GLN A 459 16.48 -2.38 -22.58
C GLN A 459 16.58 -1.10 -23.42
N GLN A 460 17.36 -0.11 -22.98
CA GLN A 460 17.55 1.15 -23.71
C GLN A 460 18.12 0.92 -25.11
N ASN A 461 19.14 0.06 -25.25
CA ASN A 461 19.76 -0.25 -26.55
C ASN A 461 18.79 -0.98 -27.49
N ARG A 462 17.86 -1.79 -26.96
CA ARG A 462 16.79 -2.41 -27.77
C ARG A 462 15.78 -1.38 -28.25
N GLN A 463 15.42 -0.43 -27.41
CA GLN A 463 14.42 0.59 -27.73
C GLN A 463 14.98 1.68 -28.64
N TYR A 464 16.28 1.98 -28.54
CA TYR A 464 16.96 3.06 -29.26
C TYR A 464 18.35 2.62 -29.78
N PRO A 465 18.42 1.74 -30.80
CA PRO A 465 19.69 1.17 -31.28
C PRO A 465 20.66 2.19 -31.88
N ASP A 466 20.16 3.33 -32.39
CA ASP A 466 20.97 4.40 -32.98
C ASP A 466 21.46 5.44 -31.94
N SER A 467 20.96 5.36 -30.71
CA SER A 467 21.46 6.18 -29.60
C SER A 467 22.67 5.47 -28.99
N SER A 468 23.86 6.07 -29.07
CA SER A 468 25.09 5.41 -28.58
C SER A 468 24.94 5.04 -27.09
N PRO A 469 24.97 3.75 -26.73
CA PRO A 469 24.82 3.31 -25.33
C PRO A 469 26.01 3.73 -24.45
N TYR A 470 27.11 4.17 -25.07
CA TYR A 470 28.36 4.56 -24.40
C TYR A 470 28.60 6.07 -24.33
N ALA A 471 27.83 6.90 -25.03
CA ALA A 471 28.15 8.31 -25.21
C ALA A 471 27.74 9.23 -24.04
N LEU A 472 27.02 8.73 -23.02
CA LEU A 472 26.37 9.61 -22.04
C LEU A 472 26.75 9.40 -20.56
N ILE A 473 27.50 8.35 -20.20
CA ILE A 473 27.85 8.09 -18.78
C ILE A 473 29.35 7.84 -18.53
N LEU A 474 30.18 7.59 -19.56
CA LEU A 474 31.65 7.56 -19.38
C LEU A 474 32.33 8.94 -19.49
N THR A 475 31.60 10.04 -19.40
CA THR A 475 32.19 11.36 -19.09
C THR A 475 32.32 11.50 -17.58
N PRO A 476 33.55 11.45 -17.01
CA PRO A 476 33.72 11.46 -15.57
C PRO A 476 33.62 12.90 -15.06
N HIS A 477 32.56 13.21 -14.32
CA HIS A 477 32.72 14.04 -13.13
C HIS A 477 32.78 13.09 -11.95
N TYR A 478 33.93 13.05 -11.28
CA TYR A 478 34.35 12.12 -10.22
C TYR A 478 35.04 10.82 -10.67
N VAL A 479 36.28 10.96 -11.13
CA VAL A 479 37.33 9.98 -10.83
C VAL A 479 38.45 10.73 -10.13
N SER A 480 38.69 10.42 -8.85
CA SER A 480 39.94 10.84 -8.19
C SER A 480 41.11 10.11 -8.87
N PRO A 481 42.23 10.79 -9.17
CA PRO A 481 43.28 10.26 -10.05
C PRO A 481 44.24 9.32 -9.31
N SER A 482 43.74 8.32 -8.57
CA SER A 482 44.60 7.40 -7.83
C SER A 482 44.11 5.96 -7.74
N SER A 483 43.66 5.39 -8.87
CA SER A 483 43.67 3.93 -9.06
C SER A 483 43.37 3.60 -10.53
N SER A 484 44.42 3.61 -11.35
CA SER A 484 44.38 3.10 -12.72
C SER A 484 44.24 1.57 -12.69
N SER A 485 43.01 1.09 -12.84
CA SER A 485 42.69 -0.29 -13.24
C SER A 485 41.45 -0.22 -14.12
N VAL A 486 41.69 0.03 -15.40
CA VAL A 486 40.67 0.09 -16.45
C VAL A 486 40.12 -1.32 -16.66
N LEU A 487 38.99 -1.64 -16.02
CA LEU A 487 38.19 -2.80 -16.37
C LEU A 487 37.49 -2.50 -17.70
N LYS A 488 38.11 -2.94 -18.79
CA LYS A 488 37.44 -3.12 -20.09
C LYS A 488 36.42 -4.25 -19.93
N LEU A 489 35.17 -3.90 -19.68
CA LEU A 489 34.04 -4.82 -19.88
C LEU A 489 33.87 -5.04 -21.40
N GLN A 490 34.62 -6.01 -21.93
CA GLN A 490 34.26 -6.64 -23.20
C GLN A 490 33.03 -7.52 -22.94
N THR A 491 32.01 -7.29 -23.76
CA THR A 491 30.88 -8.19 -24.06
C THR A 491 31.14 -9.64 -23.67
N THR A 492 30.47 -10.11 -22.62
CA THR A 492 30.36 -11.54 -22.31
C THR A 492 28.89 -11.94 -22.43
N THR A 493 28.48 -12.28 -23.65
CA THR A 493 27.17 -12.87 -23.98
C THR A 493 27.15 -14.38 -23.74
N HIS A 494 27.99 -14.92 -22.86
CA HIS A 494 28.04 -16.35 -22.55
C HIS A 494 28.42 -16.57 -21.08
N ILE A 495 27.43 -16.43 -20.18
CA ILE A 495 27.39 -17.20 -18.92
C ILE A 495 25.95 -17.68 -18.76
N LEU A 496 25.62 -18.70 -19.54
CA LEU A 496 24.63 -19.73 -19.26
C LEU A 496 25.20 -21.01 -19.86
N ALA A 497 25.93 -21.77 -19.04
CA ALA A 497 26.23 -23.18 -19.17
C ALA A 497 26.64 -23.71 -17.78
#